data_AF-A0A6V7IVZ2-F1
#
_entry.id   AF-A0A6V7IVZ2-F1
#
_cell.length_a   1.000
_cell.length_b   1.000
_cell.length_c   1.000
_cell.angle_alpha   90.00
_cell.angle_beta   90.00
_cell.angle_gamma   90.00
#
_symmetry.space_group_name_H-M   'P 1'
#
loop_
_entity.id
_entity.type
_entity.pdbx_description
1 polymer ?
#
loop_
_entity_poly.entity_id
_entity_poly.type
_entity_poly.pdbx_seq_one_letter_code
_entity_poly.pdbx_strand_id
1 'polypeptide(L)' 'IQLPRRASVNRKVLPGPRILSTTLSQPTEQSDVSKTLVVMQWSQFIAHDVAHTVVRKM' A
#
# COMPACT_ATOMS: atom_id res chain seq x y z
N ILE A 1 -12.68 -6.83 -20.23
CA ILE A 1 -12.75 -6.26 -18.86
C ILE A 1 -11.64 -6.91 -18.04
N GLN A 2 -10.68 -6.13 -17.56
CA GLN A 2 -9.57 -6.63 -16.75
C GLN A 2 -10.04 -6.66 -15.28
N LEU A 3 -10.20 -7.85 -14.71
CA LEU A 3 -10.65 -8.03 -13.33
C LEU A 3 -9.44 -8.31 -12.42
N PRO A 4 -9.46 -7.87 -11.15
CA PRO A 4 -8.46 -8.28 -10.18
C PRO A 4 -8.39 -9.80 -10.09
N ARG A 5 -7.17 -10.32 -9.92
CA ARG A 5 -6.95 -11.76 -9.76
C ARG A 5 -7.73 -12.25 -8.54
N ARG A 6 -8.56 -13.28 -8.73
CA ARG A 6 -9.42 -13.86 -7.66
C ARG A 6 -8.83 -15.11 -7.01
N ALA A 7 -7.84 -15.75 -7.63
CA ALA A 7 -7.24 -17.00 -7.17
C ALA A 7 -5.72 -17.02 -7.33
N SER A 8 -5.04 -17.84 -6.53
CA SER A 8 -3.61 -18.14 -6.68
C SER A 8 -3.33 -18.96 -7.95
N VAL A 9 -2.05 -19.06 -8.32
CA VAL A 9 -1.60 -19.92 -9.43
C VAL A 9 -2.10 -21.36 -9.24
N ASN A 10 -2.20 -21.81 -7.99
CA ASN A 10 -2.67 -23.15 -7.61
C ASN A 10 -4.20 -23.20 -7.38
N ARG A 11 -4.97 -22.23 -7.90
CA ARG A 11 -6.43 -22.13 -7.78
C ARG A 11 -6.97 -21.99 -6.34
N LYS A 12 -6.11 -21.67 -5.36
CA LYS A 12 -6.53 -21.40 -3.98
C LYS A 12 -7.04 -19.97 -3.83
N VAL A 13 -7.94 -19.73 -2.89
CA VAL A 13 -8.43 -18.38 -2.54
C VAL A 13 -7.24 -17.51 -2.09
N LEU A 14 -7.26 -16.22 -2.42
CA LEU A 14 -6.23 -15.30 -1.93
C LEU A 14 -6.34 -15.13 -0.42
N PRO A 15 -5.21 -15.10 0.31
CA PRO A 15 -5.23 -14.83 1.73
C PRO A 15 -5.82 -13.45 2.02
N GLY A 16 -6.47 -13.33 3.18
CA GLY A 16 -7.06 -12.06 3.59
C GLY A 16 -5.99 -10.97 3.72
N PRO A 17 -6.28 -9.71 3.31
CA PRO A 17 -5.30 -8.63 3.29
C PRO A 17 -4.73 -8.36 4.69
N ARG A 18 -5.56 -8.44 5.73
CA ARG A 18 -5.13 -8.24 7.13
C ARG A 18 -4.05 -9.24 7.55
N ILE A 19 -4.26 -10.53 7.27
CA ILE A 19 -3.30 -11.58 7.65
C ILE A 19 -1.96 -11.27 7.00
N LEU A 20 -1.96 -11.01 5.69
CA LEU A 20 -0.75 -10.64 4.95
C LEU A 20 -0.04 -9.41 5.54
N SER A 21 -0.77 -8.33 5.81
CA SER A 21 -0.17 -7.12 6.36
C SER A 21 0.46 -7.38 7.73
N THR A 22 -0.21 -8.10 8.62
CA THR A 22 0.31 -8.38 9.97
C THR A 22 1.46 -9.38 9.98
N THR A 23 1.51 -10.31 9.03
CA THR A 23 2.58 -11.31 8.96
C THR A 23 3.81 -10.81 8.23
N LEU A 24 3.66 -9.92 7.23
CA LEU A 24 4.76 -9.45 6.39
C LEU A 24 5.29 -8.07 6.77
N SER A 25 4.43 -7.17 7.25
CA SER A 25 4.78 -5.79 7.58
C SER A 25 4.90 -5.63 9.09
N GLN A 26 6.02 -6.08 9.64
CA GLN A 26 6.33 -5.83 11.05
C GLN A 26 6.86 -4.41 11.24
N PRO A 27 6.44 -3.70 12.30
CA PRO A 27 7.01 -2.40 12.62
C PRO A 27 8.50 -2.56 12.89
N THR A 28 9.30 -1.73 12.21
CA THR A 28 10.74 -1.62 12.43
C THR A 28 11.04 -0.20 12.87
N GLU A 29 11.83 -0.04 13.92
CA GLU A 29 12.30 1.27 14.41
C GLU A 29 13.51 1.78 13.62
N GLN A 30 13.80 1.17 12.46
CA GLN A 30 14.94 1.51 11.64
C GLN A 30 14.67 2.76 10.79
N SER A 31 15.40 3.84 11.08
CA SER A 31 15.40 5.05 10.25
C SER A 31 16.15 4.84 8.94
N ASP A 32 15.68 5.48 7.86
CA ASP A 32 16.42 5.57 6.59
C ASP A 32 17.67 6.44 6.77
N VAL A 33 18.85 5.90 6.44
CA VAL A 33 20.14 6.60 6.58
C VAL A 33 20.41 7.62 5.47
N SER A 34 19.65 7.58 4.39
CA SER A 34 19.83 8.40 3.18
C SER A 34 18.75 9.45 2.99
N LYS A 35 17.63 9.36 3.70
CA LYS A 35 16.47 10.24 3.51
C LYS A 35 16.03 10.88 4.82
N THR A 36 15.74 12.17 4.76
CA THR A 36 15.17 12.91 5.88
C THR A 36 13.65 12.78 5.90
N LEU A 37 13.04 13.07 7.05
CA LEU A 37 11.58 13.12 7.19
C LEU A 37 10.93 14.14 6.24
N VAL A 38 11.65 15.21 5.89
CA VAL A 38 11.16 16.22 4.93
C VAL A 38 10.91 15.59 3.55
N VAL A 39 11.75 14.63 3.12
CA VAL A 39 11.55 13.91 1.85
C VAL A 39 10.26 13.09 1.89
N MET A 40 9.97 12.42 3.01
CA MET A 40 8.74 11.66 3.21
C MET A 40 7.50 12.59 3.11
N GLN A 41 7.52 13.71 3.84
CA GLN A 41 6.39 14.63 3.87
C GLN A 41 6.14 15.32 2.53
N TRP A 42 7.20 15.78 1.85
CA TRP A 42 7.09 16.41 0.53
C TRP A 42 6.58 15.43 -0.53
N SER A 43 7.03 14.18 -0.48
CA SER A 43 6.55 13.13 -1.39
C SER A 43 5.06 12.85 -1.19
N GLN A 44 4.59 12.85 0.06
CA GLN A 44 3.17 12.68 0.36
C GLN A 44 2.34 13.85 -0.19
N PHE A 45 2.84 15.09 -0.07
CA PHE A 45 2.20 16.27 -0.64
C PHE A 45 2.01 16.15 -2.16
N ILE A 46 3.08 15.84 -2.90
CA ILE A 46 3.01 15.65 -4.36
C ILE A 46 2.08 14.48 -4.72
N ALA A 47 2.19 13.35 -4.01
CA ALA A 47 1.38 12.17 -4.29
C ALA A 47 -0.12 12.45 -4.12
N HIS A 48 -0.52 13.23 -3.11
CA HIS A 48 -1.91 13.61 -2.91
C HIS A 48 -2.44 14.56 -3.99
N ASP A 49 -1.58 15.41 -4.56
CA ASP A 49 -1.95 16.29 -5.68
C ASP A 49 -2.16 15.50 -6.98
N VAL A 50 -1.27 14.54 -7.27
CA VAL A 50 -1.28 13.79 -8.53
C VAL A 50 -2.22 12.59 -8.51
N ALA A 51 -2.35 11.89 -7.38
CA ALA A 51 -3.05 10.60 -7.27
C ALA A 51 -4.32 10.68 -6.42
N HIS A 52 -5.23 11.58 -6.80
CA HIS A 52 -6.50 11.74 -6.09
C HIS A 52 -7.47 10.59 -6.41
N THR A 53 -7.83 9.79 -5.40
CA THR A 53 -8.87 8.76 -5.53
C THR A 53 -10.24 9.40 -5.34
N VAL A 54 -11.04 9.47 -6.41
CA VAL A 54 -12.40 10.00 -6.35
C VAL A 54 -13.26 9.11 -5.46
N VAL A 55 -13.68 9.64 -4.30
CA VAL A 55 -14.67 8.98 -3.45
C VAL A 55 -16.05 9.49 -3.85
N ARG A 56 -16.88 8.63 -4.45
CA ARG A 56 -18.30 8.95 -4.62
C ARG A 56 -18.95 8.91 -3.24
N LYS A 57 -19.38 10.08 -2.76
CA LYS A 57 -20.27 10.15 -1.58
C LYS A 57 -21.59 9.48 -1.98
N MET A 58 -21.97 8.43 -1.24
CA MET A 58 -23.31 7.84 -1.35
C MET A 58 -24.35 8.85 -0.86
#